data_AF-A0A522MI41-F1
#
_entry.id   AF-A0A522MI41-F1
#
_cell.length_a   1.000
_cell.length_b   1.000
_cell.length_c   1.000
_cell.angle_alpha   90.00
_cell.angle_beta   90.00
_cell.angle_gamma   90.00
#
_symmetry.space_group_name_H-M   'P 1'
#
loop_
_entity.id
_entity.type
_entity.pdbx_description
1 polymer ?
#
loop_
_entity_poly.entity_id
_entity_poly.type
_entity_poly.pdbx_seq_one_letter_code
_entity_poly.pdbx_strand_id
1 'polypeptide(L)'
;VGSAVMLNAKLKPRMTLLHVVAMTKALGSLQSPKDTQPELYRWTDGTQSHVTCEFHDGKLRKWELVRPQQGDEAPRDGGVGPAP
;
A
#
# COMPACT_ATOMS: atom_id res chain seq x y z
N VAL A 1 7.32 2.09 6.31
CA VAL A 1 8.47 2.57 5.49
C VAL A 1 8.78 4.01 5.88
N GLY A 2 9.99 4.52 5.62
CA GLY A 2 10.34 5.92 5.96
C GLY A 2 9.59 6.98 5.14
N SER A 3 9.40 6.77 3.84
CA SER A 3 8.56 7.61 2.98
C SER A 3 8.02 6.81 1.80
N ALA A 4 6.70 6.84 1.61
CA ALA A 4 6.00 6.20 0.50
C ALA A 4 6.36 6.88 -0.82
N VAL A 5 6.49 8.21 -0.82
CA VAL A 5 6.92 8.99 -2.00
C VAL A 5 8.32 8.61 -2.44
N MET A 6 9.27 8.51 -1.50
CA MET A 6 10.64 8.13 -1.83
C MET A 6 10.75 6.67 -2.28
N LEU A 7 9.91 5.78 -1.76
CA LEU A 7 9.80 4.42 -2.27
C LEU A 7 9.32 4.44 -3.72
N ASN A 8 8.18 5.09 -3.99
CA ASN A 8 7.59 5.22 -5.32
C ASN A 8 8.61 5.68 -6.37
N ALA A 9 9.43 6.69 -6.05
CA ALA A 9 10.45 7.23 -6.95
C ALA A 9 11.58 6.24 -7.28
N LYS A 10 11.83 5.26 -6.40
CA LYS A 10 12.91 4.27 -6.57
C LYS A 10 12.44 2.97 -7.23
N LEU A 11 11.14 2.72 -7.27
CA LEU A 11 10.57 1.50 -7.86
C LEU A 11 10.83 1.46 -9.36
N LYS A 12 11.14 0.26 -9.86
CA LYS A 12 11.37 0.00 -11.27
C LYS A 12 10.73 -1.34 -11.65
N PRO A 13 10.26 -1.50 -12.90
CA PRO A 13 9.73 -2.77 -13.36
C PRO A 13 10.74 -3.89 -13.15
N ARG A 14 10.25 -5.10 -12.89
CA ARG A 14 11.03 -6.33 -12.69
C ARG A 14 11.85 -6.40 -11.39
N MET A 15 11.77 -5.41 -10.50
CA MET A 15 12.28 -5.55 -9.12
C MET A 15 11.58 -6.70 -8.41
N THR A 16 12.30 -7.49 -7.62
CA THR A 16 11.69 -8.58 -6.86
C THR A 16 11.07 -8.07 -5.57
N LEU A 17 10.12 -8.81 -5.00
CA LEU A 17 9.59 -8.50 -3.66
C LEU A 17 10.73 -8.34 -2.64
N LEU A 18 11.69 -9.26 -2.63
CA LEU A 18 12.85 -9.21 -1.72
C LEU A 18 13.69 -7.93 -1.86
N HIS A 19 13.86 -7.40 -3.09
CA HIS A 19 14.55 -6.13 -3.30
C HIS A 19 13.78 -4.98 -2.64
N VAL A 20 12.46 -4.92 -2.85
CA VAL A 20 11.60 -3.88 -2.24
C VAL A 20 11.62 -3.99 -0.70
N VAL A 21 11.61 -5.21 -0.15
CA VAL A 21 11.76 -5.44 1.29
C VAL A 21 13.11 -4.95 1.80
N ALA A 22 14.20 -5.22 1.10
CA ALA A 22 15.54 -4.74 1.50
C ALA A 22 15.62 -3.20 1.51
N MET A 23 15.00 -2.53 0.54
CA MET A 23 14.96 -1.06 0.47
C MET A 23 14.13 -0.43 1.59
N THR A 24 13.01 -1.06 1.94
CA THR A 24 12.05 -0.52 2.93
C THR A 24 12.30 -1.00 4.35
N LYS A 25 13.12 -2.06 4.50
CA LYS A 25 13.34 -2.82 5.72
C LYS A 25 12.03 -3.38 6.31
N ALA A 26 11.04 -3.66 5.45
CA ALA A 26 9.71 -4.12 5.85
C ALA A 26 9.06 -4.95 4.73
N LEU A 27 8.30 -5.99 5.09
CA LEU A 27 7.59 -6.82 4.10
C LEU A 27 6.45 -6.08 3.37
N GLY A 28 5.83 -5.10 4.03
CA GLY A 28 4.57 -4.51 3.57
C GLY A 28 3.35 -5.36 3.95
N SER A 29 2.17 -4.76 3.86
CA SER A 29 0.90 -5.43 4.17
C SER A 29 0.36 -6.09 2.90
N LEU A 30 0.17 -7.41 2.92
CA LEU A 30 -0.50 -8.13 1.83
C LEU A 30 -1.96 -7.68 1.76
N GLN A 31 -2.43 -7.31 0.57
CA GLN A 31 -3.78 -6.83 0.28
C GLN A 31 -4.58 -7.82 -0.58
N SER A 32 -3.89 -8.71 -1.31
CA SER A 32 -4.51 -9.82 -2.02
C SER A 32 -4.69 -11.02 -1.08
N PRO A 33 -5.56 -11.99 -1.42
CA PRO A 33 -5.55 -13.29 -0.77
C PRO A 33 -4.16 -13.94 -0.85
N LYS A 34 -3.87 -14.84 0.10
CA LYS A 34 -2.65 -15.64 0.07
C LYS A 34 -2.68 -16.57 -1.13
N ASP A 35 -1.50 -16.82 -1.70
CA ASP A 35 -1.28 -17.76 -2.80
C ASP A 35 -2.08 -17.42 -4.09
N THR A 36 -2.45 -16.15 -4.27
CA THR A 36 -3.12 -15.65 -5.49
C THR A 36 -2.26 -14.65 -6.24
N GLN A 37 -2.33 -14.69 -7.57
CA GLN A 37 -1.71 -13.70 -8.45
C GLN A 37 -2.77 -12.71 -8.99
N PRO A 38 -2.46 -11.41 -9.07
CA PRO A 38 -1.23 -10.78 -8.60
C PRO A 38 -1.16 -10.64 -7.08
N GLU A 39 0.07 -10.64 -6.55
CA GLU A 39 0.32 -10.33 -5.14
C GLU A 39 0.37 -8.81 -4.96
N LEU A 40 -0.52 -8.28 -4.10
CA LEU A 40 -0.59 -6.85 -3.81
C LEU A 40 0.01 -6.56 -2.44
N TYR A 41 1.11 -5.81 -2.38
CA TYR A 41 1.75 -5.41 -1.12
C TYR A 41 1.72 -3.90 -0.94
N ARG A 42 1.29 -3.45 0.25
CA ARG A 42 1.19 -2.03 0.60
C ARG A 42 2.23 -1.62 1.63
N TRP A 43 2.95 -0.53 1.37
CA TRP A 43 3.78 0.15 2.34
C TRP A 43 3.22 1.54 2.64
N THR A 44 2.82 1.74 3.89
CA THR A 44 2.37 3.03 4.40
C THR A 44 3.50 3.72 5.18
N ASP A 45 3.63 5.03 5.02
CA ASP A 45 4.55 5.85 5.81
C ASP A 45 3.84 6.59 6.95
N GLY A 46 4.60 7.35 7.75
CA GLY A 46 4.06 8.09 8.90
C GLY A 46 3.10 9.23 8.54
N THR A 47 3.03 9.62 7.26
CA THR A 47 2.09 10.64 6.77
C THR A 47 0.76 10.04 6.28
N GLN A 48 0.58 8.72 6.46
CA GLN A 48 -0.54 7.93 5.92
C GLN A 48 -0.53 7.82 4.38
N SER A 49 0.48 8.39 3.71
CA SER A 49 0.73 8.10 2.30
C SER A 49 1.14 6.63 2.16
N HIS A 50 0.71 5.99 1.08
CA HIS A 50 1.05 4.59 0.85
C HIS A 50 1.33 4.28 -0.62
N VAL A 51 2.20 3.31 -0.84
CA VAL A 51 2.42 2.72 -2.16
C VAL A 51 1.90 1.29 -2.14
N THR A 52 1.06 0.95 -3.11
CA THR A 52 0.64 -0.42 -3.36
C THR A 52 1.40 -0.94 -4.58
N CYS A 53 2.11 -2.03 -4.42
CA CYS A 53 2.90 -2.69 -5.46
C CYS A 53 2.21 -3.97 -5.91
N GLU A 54 2.12 -4.15 -7.22
CA GLU A 54 1.58 -5.34 -7.87
C GLU A 54 2.73 -6.22 -8.37
N PHE A 55 2.86 -7.40 -7.79
CA PHE A 55 3.83 -8.41 -8.19
C PHE A 55 3.15 -9.53 -8.97
N HIS A 56 3.79 -9.92 -10.08
CA HIS A 56 3.45 -11.13 -10.83
C HIS A 56 4.65 -12.04 -10.81
N ASP A 57 4.47 -13.29 -10.36
CA ASP A 57 5.55 -14.27 -10.21
C ASP A 57 6.73 -13.69 -9.40
N GLY A 58 6.42 -12.97 -8.31
CA GLY A 58 7.40 -12.32 -7.43
C GLY A 58 8.12 -11.10 -8.02
N LYS A 59 7.74 -10.62 -9.21
CA LYS A 59 8.34 -9.46 -9.89
C LYS A 59 7.36 -8.29 -10.00
N LEU A 60 7.84 -7.10 -9.66
CA LEU A 60 7.09 -5.86 -9.72
C LEU A 60 6.68 -5.55 -11.16
N ARG A 61 5.36 -5.46 -11.39
CA ARG A 61 4.79 -5.07 -12.67
C ARG A 61 4.28 -3.64 -12.65
N LYS A 62 3.58 -3.27 -11.59
CA LYS A 62 2.96 -1.96 -11.42
C LYS A 62 3.04 -1.52 -9.97
N TRP A 63 2.92 -0.23 -9.74
CA TRP A 63 2.75 0.32 -8.41
C TRP A 63 1.99 1.63 -8.50
N GLU A 64 1.30 1.96 -7.42
CA GLU A 64 0.51 3.17 -7.29
C GLU A 64 0.81 3.85 -5.97
N LEU A 65 1.04 5.17 -6.01
CA LEU A 65 1.20 6.01 -4.84
C LEU A 65 -0.11 6.75 -4.57
N VAL A 66 -0.68 6.52 -3.40
CA VAL A 66 -1.83 7.27 -2.89
C VAL A 66 -1.36 8.17 -1.75
N ARG A 67 -1.71 9.45 -1.85
CA ARG A 67 -1.57 10.41 -0.74
C ARG A 67 -2.96 10.71 -0.21
N PRO A 68 -3.23 10.55 1.10
CA PRO A 68 -4.52 10.90 1.66
C PRO A 68 -4.76 12.40 1.43
N GLN A 69 -5.87 12.75 0.80
CA GLN A 69 -6.37 14.12 0.90
C GLN A 69 -6.77 14.35 2.35
N GLN A 70 -6.51 15.55 2.89
CA GLN A 70 -6.75 15.91 4.29
C GLN A 70 -8.23 15.83 4.75
N GLY A 71 -9.13 15.20 3.98
CA GLY A 71 -10.54 15.02 4.30
C GLY A 71 -11.08 13.61 4.10
N ASP A 72 -10.26 12.61 3.76
CA ASP A 72 -10.71 11.21 3.66
C ASP A 72 -10.60 10.50 5.03
N GLU A 73 -11.16 11.16 6.06
CA GLU A 73 -11.67 10.45 7.21
C GLU A 73 -12.96 9.80 6.73
N ALA A 74 -12.92 8.48 6.49
CA ALA A 74 -14.11 7.71 6.15
C ALA A 74 -15.26 8.13 7.08
N PRO A 75 -16.46 8.47 6.55
CA PRO A 75 -17.59 8.82 7.40
C PRO A 75 -17.84 7.65 8.33
N ARG A 76 -17.66 7.89 9.64
CA ARG A 76 -18.14 6.99 10.67
C ARG A 76 -19.66 7.05 10.54
N ASP A 77 -20.22 6.08 9.83
CA ASP A 77 -21.64 6.03 9.53
C ASP A 77 -22.42 6.12 10.85
N GLY A 78 -23.13 7.24 11.01
CA GLY A 78 -24.06 7.45 12.11
C GLY A 78 -25.35 6.72 11.81
N GLY A 79 -25.60 5.62 12.52
CA GLY A 79 -26.90 4.93 12.55
C GLY A 79 -27.65 5.21 13.86
N VAL A 80 -28.73 5.97 13.74
CA VAL A 80 -29.61 6.55 14.78
C VAL A 80 -30.53 5.54 15.49
N GLY A 81 -30.96 5.83 16.73
CA GLY A 81 -32.17 5.27 17.37
C GLY A 81 -32.85 6.29 18.31
N PRO A 82 -34.20 6.29 18.44
CA PRO A 82 -35.02 7.49 18.26
C PRO A 82 -35.46 8.21 19.56
N ALA A 83 -35.93 9.45 19.38
CA ALA A 83 -36.47 10.34 20.41
C ALA A 83 -37.86 9.89 20.94
N PRO A 84 -38.17 10.09 22.23
CA PRO A 84 -39.55 10.05 22.75
C PRO A 84 -40.32 11.34 22.49
#